data_AF-A0A7M4A8M9-F1
#
_entry.id   AF-A0A7M4A8M9-F1
#
_cell.length_a   1.000
_cell.length_b   1.000
_cell.length_c   1.000
_cell.angle_alpha   90.00
_cell.angle_beta   90.00
_cell.angle_gamma   90.00
#
_symmetry.space_group_name_H-M   'P 1'
#
loop_
_entity.id
_entity.type
_entity.pdbx_description
1 polymer ?
#
loop_
_entity_poly.entity_id
_entity_poly.type
_entity_poly.pdbx_seq_one_letter_code
_entity_poly.pdbx_strand_id
1 'polypeptide(L)'
;EYSRVLDEIISHGINAHISLKPTAFGLLLDKDIAIANIEEILDKAAMNNIFVRLDMEDHRVTQDTIDIVLLMQEKGHQNIGTVLQGRLFRTEDDIKEISKSLGSLSDFRICKGIYLEPEDISYSNYQEIVDATNRCIDLMLESGSYTAIASHDYPIINHSLETLKNLQMSPNYDPRENTVGPRDGKGIGYEFQFLLGVRGDLRRKLASEGHFTRLYMPYGTKWYEYGIRRIRENPDIAWHVTKTLLMPWTNRR
;
A
#
# COMPACT_ATOMS: atom_id res chain seq x y z
N GLU A 1 -13.72 -13.82 8.69
CA GLU A 1 -12.60 -14.22 7.80
C GLU A 1 -11.27 -13.56 8.18
N TYR A 2 -11.16 -12.23 8.21
CA TYR A 2 -9.91 -11.55 8.61
C TYR A 2 -9.39 -11.96 9.99
N SER A 3 -10.28 -12.09 10.97
CA SER A 3 -9.92 -12.61 12.31
C SER A 3 -9.27 -13.99 12.25
N ARG A 4 -9.77 -14.90 11.40
CA ARG A 4 -9.20 -16.24 11.20
C ARG A 4 -7.82 -16.18 10.55
N VAL A 5 -7.61 -15.30 9.58
CA VAL A 5 -6.29 -15.14 8.96
C VAL A 5 -5.26 -14.54 9.91
N LEU A 6 -5.66 -13.64 10.80
CA LEU A 6 -4.79 -13.21 11.89
C LEU A 6 -4.38 -14.40 12.76
N ASP A 7 -5.31 -15.28 13.15
CA ASP A 7 -4.99 -16.49 13.93
C ASP A 7 -3.97 -17.38 13.22
N GLU A 8 -4.13 -17.60 11.91
CA GLU A 8 -3.22 -18.42 11.12
C GLU A 8 -1.82 -17.78 10.95
N ILE A 9 -1.76 -16.46 10.76
CA ILE A 9 -0.50 -15.71 10.72
C ILE A 9 0.26 -15.88 12.03
N ILE A 10 -0.44 -15.73 13.16
CA ILE A 10 0.13 -15.80 14.50
C ILE A 10 0.58 -17.23 14.81
N SER A 11 -0.28 -18.22 14.60
CA SER A 11 -0.01 -19.62 14.96
C SER A 11 1.17 -20.23 14.17
N HIS A 12 1.40 -19.75 12.95
CA HIS A 12 2.49 -20.21 12.09
C HIS A 12 3.70 -19.26 12.08
N GLY A 13 3.68 -18.17 12.84
CA GLY A 13 4.80 -17.21 12.90
C GLY A 13 5.11 -16.54 11.55
N ILE A 14 4.08 -16.28 10.75
CA ILE A 14 4.26 -15.70 9.41
C ILE A 14 4.55 -14.19 9.55
N ASN A 15 5.66 -13.71 8.98
CA ASN A 15 5.93 -12.28 8.88
C ASN A 15 5.00 -11.64 7.83
N ALA A 16 3.82 -11.21 8.28
CA ALA A 16 2.78 -10.67 7.42
C ALA A 16 2.03 -9.51 8.06
N HIS A 17 1.61 -8.59 7.18
CA HIS A 17 0.65 -7.53 7.47
C HIS A 17 -0.62 -7.81 6.67
N ILE A 18 -1.76 -7.29 7.11
CA ILE A 18 -3.03 -7.49 6.41
C ILE A 18 -3.48 -6.23 5.68
N SER A 19 -4.24 -6.40 4.60
CA SER A 19 -4.86 -5.29 3.85
C SER A 19 -6.38 -5.46 3.82
N LEU A 20 -7.09 -4.42 4.22
CA LEU A 20 -8.55 -4.39 4.34
C LEU A 20 -9.14 -3.46 3.28
N LYS A 21 -10.26 -3.84 2.68
CA LYS A 21 -11.07 -2.92 1.87
C LYS A 21 -12.22 -2.42 2.72
N PRO A 22 -12.31 -1.12 3.06
CA PRO A 22 -13.37 -0.60 3.92
C PRO A 22 -14.79 -0.95 3.44
N THR A 23 -15.02 -1.05 2.13
CA THR A 23 -16.35 -1.45 1.61
C THR A 23 -16.73 -2.88 2.00
N ALA A 24 -15.76 -3.78 2.17
CA ALA A 24 -15.98 -5.15 2.65
C ALA A 24 -16.39 -5.21 4.14
N PHE A 25 -16.21 -4.10 4.87
CA PHE A 25 -16.61 -3.92 6.26
C PHE A 25 -17.93 -3.14 6.40
N GLY A 26 -18.54 -2.73 5.28
CA GLY A 26 -19.82 -2.05 5.26
C GLY A 26 -19.76 -0.54 5.04
N LEU A 27 -18.62 0.02 4.60
CA LEU A 27 -18.45 1.49 4.49
C LEU A 27 -19.55 2.20 3.68
N LEU A 28 -20.02 1.56 2.61
CA LEU A 28 -21.10 2.10 1.75
C LEU A 28 -22.52 1.79 2.24
N LEU A 29 -22.65 1.03 3.32
CA LEU A 29 -23.93 0.61 3.90
C LEU A 29 -24.19 1.37 5.19
N ASP A 30 -23.23 1.33 6.12
CA ASP A 30 -23.29 1.98 7.42
C ASP A 30 -21.84 2.24 7.89
N LYS A 31 -21.50 3.53 8.02
CA LYS A 31 -20.14 3.96 8.36
C LYS A 31 -19.76 3.57 9.78
N ASP A 32 -20.69 3.63 10.73
CA ASP A 32 -20.41 3.32 12.13
C ASP A 32 -20.16 1.83 12.31
N ILE A 33 -20.91 0.98 11.60
CA ILE A 33 -20.65 -0.47 11.54
C ILE A 33 -19.30 -0.75 10.91
N ALA A 34 -18.93 -0.06 9.82
CA ALA A 34 -17.64 -0.25 9.18
C ALA A 34 -16.47 0.12 10.10
N ILE A 35 -16.59 1.25 10.80
CA ILE A 35 -15.61 1.72 11.79
C ILE A 35 -15.45 0.69 12.91
N ALA A 36 -16.55 0.24 13.53
CA ALA A 36 -16.51 -0.73 14.62
C ALA A 36 -15.88 -2.07 14.20
N ASN A 37 -16.23 -2.57 13.01
CA ASN A 37 -15.67 -3.83 12.51
C ASN A 37 -14.18 -3.71 12.14
N ILE A 38 -13.73 -2.55 11.64
CA ILE A 38 -12.31 -2.30 11.36
C ILE A 38 -11.51 -2.21 12.66
N GLU A 39 -12.05 -1.52 13.66
CA GLU A 39 -11.44 -1.39 14.99
C GLU A 39 -11.21 -2.74 15.67
N GLU A 40 -12.21 -3.65 15.63
CA GLU A 40 -12.06 -5.00 16.18
C GLU A 40 -10.86 -5.76 15.55
N ILE A 41 -10.66 -5.59 14.23
CA ILE A 41 -9.52 -6.19 13.53
C ILE A 41 -8.21 -5.52 13.91
N LEU A 42 -8.21 -4.19 14.09
CA LEU A 42 -7.03 -3.43 14.52
C LEU A 42 -6.57 -3.84 15.92
N ASP A 43 -7.51 -3.99 16.86
CA ASP A 43 -7.22 -4.44 18.23
C ASP A 43 -6.53 -5.80 18.23
N LYS A 44 -7.11 -6.78 17.52
CA LYS A 44 -6.55 -8.12 17.43
C LYS A 44 -5.16 -8.12 16.79
N ALA A 45 -4.97 -7.32 15.75
CA ALA A 45 -3.69 -7.18 15.07
C ALA A 45 -2.63 -6.50 15.96
N ALA A 46 -3.03 -5.48 16.74
CA ALA A 46 -2.14 -4.72 17.62
C ALA A 46 -1.54 -5.61 18.72
N MET A 47 -2.32 -6.54 19.28
CA MET A 47 -1.85 -7.51 20.29
C MET A 47 -0.67 -8.39 19.80
N ASN A 48 -0.44 -8.45 18.49
CA ASN A 48 0.58 -9.28 17.86
C ASN A 48 1.53 -8.49 16.95
N ASN A 49 1.62 -7.16 17.12
CA ASN A 49 2.45 -6.25 16.29
C ASN A 49 2.19 -6.38 14.77
N ILE A 50 0.97 -6.77 14.38
CA ILE A 50 0.58 -6.87 12.98
C ILE A 50 0.05 -5.51 12.51
N PHE A 51 0.59 -5.03 11.38
CA PHE A 51 0.13 -3.80 10.76
C PHE A 51 -1.06 -4.05 9.84
N VAL A 52 -2.00 -3.11 9.85
CA VAL A 52 -3.21 -3.13 9.03
C VAL A 52 -3.16 -1.98 8.02
N ARG A 53 -3.24 -2.31 6.75
CA ARG A 53 -3.36 -1.33 5.66
C ARG A 53 -4.83 -1.22 5.22
N LEU A 54 -5.39 -0.02 5.18
CA LEU A 54 -6.63 0.21 4.44
C LEU A 54 -6.30 0.39 2.96
N ASP A 55 -6.69 -0.60 2.14
CA ASP A 55 -6.60 -0.52 0.68
C ASP A 55 -7.54 0.57 0.17
N MET A 56 -7.00 1.47 -0.67
CA MET A 56 -7.79 2.51 -1.30
C MET A 56 -8.61 1.93 -2.45
N GLU A 57 -9.90 2.21 -2.42
CA GLU A 57 -10.85 1.83 -3.45
C GLU A 57 -11.02 2.99 -4.45
N ASP A 58 -12.16 3.12 -5.12
CA ASP A 58 -12.38 4.23 -6.05
C ASP A 58 -12.65 5.56 -5.33
N HIS A 59 -12.66 6.66 -6.10
CA HIS A 59 -12.78 8.03 -5.59
C HIS A 59 -13.95 8.28 -4.62
N ARG A 60 -15.03 7.50 -4.71
CA ARG A 60 -16.25 7.71 -3.90
C ARG A 60 -16.04 7.46 -2.41
N VAL A 61 -15.01 6.69 -2.06
CA VAL A 61 -14.70 6.33 -0.67
C VAL A 61 -13.32 6.80 -0.22
N THR A 62 -12.63 7.62 -1.03
CA THR A 62 -11.28 8.10 -0.70
C THR A 62 -11.26 8.88 0.60
N GLN A 63 -12.13 9.89 0.74
CA GLN A 63 -12.19 10.71 1.95
C GLN A 63 -12.55 9.86 3.16
N ASP A 64 -13.61 9.08 3.07
CA ASP A 64 -14.08 8.22 4.16
C ASP A 64 -12.99 7.23 4.63
N THR A 65 -12.18 6.71 3.70
CA THR A 65 -11.05 5.82 4.06
C THR A 65 -9.94 6.57 4.80
N ILE A 66 -9.64 7.81 4.40
CA ILE A 66 -8.66 8.67 5.09
C ILE A 66 -9.17 9.00 6.50
N ASP A 67 -10.43 9.40 6.61
CA ASP A 67 -11.06 9.78 7.88
C ASP A 67 -11.02 8.63 8.89
N ILE A 68 -11.23 7.38 8.44
CA ILE A 68 -11.09 6.19 9.31
C ILE A 68 -9.67 6.07 9.84
N VAL A 69 -8.63 6.29 9.03
CA VAL A 69 -7.24 6.21 9.53
C VAL A 69 -6.96 7.28 10.58
N LEU A 70 -7.40 8.51 10.34
CA LEU A 70 -7.24 9.62 11.28
C LEU A 70 -7.98 9.34 12.59
N LEU A 71 -9.23 8.87 12.51
CA LEU A 71 -10.03 8.49 13.67
C LEU A 71 -9.37 7.36 14.48
N MET A 72 -8.87 6.32 13.81
CA MET A 72 -8.21 5.21 14.51
C MET A 72 -6.92 5.65 15.20
N GLN A 73 -6.15 6.55 14.60
CA GLN A 73 -4.97 7.15 15.24
C GLN A 73 -5.37 8.02 16.45
N GLU A 74 -6.44 8.82 16.35
CA GLU A 74 -6.99 9.59 17.47
C GLU A 74 -7.40 8.68 18.64
N LYS A 75 -7.94 7.50 18.34
CA LYS A 75 -8.29 6.46 19.32
C LYS A 75 -7.08 5.68 19.86
N GLY A 76 -5.86 5.98 19.39
CA GLY A 76 -4.60 5.41 19.88
C GLY A 76 -4.06 4.22 19.07
N HIS A 77 -4.69 3.84 17.95
CA HIS A 77 -4.18 2.79 17.08
C HIS A 77 -3.03 3.30 16.21
N GLN A 78 -1.81 2.81 16.46
CA GLN A 78 -0.62 3.16 15.68
C GLN A 78 -0.25 2.12 14.61
N ASN A 79 -0.93 0.96 14.61
CA ASN A 79 -0.70 -0.14 13.67
C ASN A 79 -1.56 -0.03 12.39
N ILE A 80 -1.95 1.18 12.00
CA ILE A 80 -2.78 1.47 10.83
C ILE A 80 -2.11 2.45 9.87
N GLY A 81 -2.40 2.30 8.57
CA GLY A 81 -2.11 3.30 7.56
C GLY A 81 -2.98 3.12 6.32
N THR A 82 -2.91 4.05 5.39
CA THR A 82 -3.75 4.06 4.17
C THR A 82 -2.94 3.83 2.90
N VAL A 83 -3.63 3.45 1.82
CA VAL A 83 -3.09 3.51 0.46
C VAL A 83 -3.50 4.84 -0.15
N LEU A 84 -2.63 5.45 -0.97
CA LEU A 84 -2.98 6.56 -1.84
C LEU A 84 -2.65 6.23 -3.30
N GLN A 85 -3.28 6.96 -4.22
CA GLN A 85 -3.25 6.68 -5.66
C GLN A 85 -2.65 7.87 -6.40
N GLY A 86 -1.43 7.72 -6.91
CA GLY A 86 -0.68 8.82 -7.55
C GLY A 86 -1.37 9.44 -8.76
N ARG A 87 -2.31 8.73 -9.40
CA ARG A 87 -3.08 9.27 -10.53
C ARG A 87 -4.16 10.29 -10.17
N LEU A 88 -4.59 10.40 -8.91
CA LEU A 88 -5.64 11.34 -8.53
C LEU A 88 -5.06 12.72 -8.27
N PHE A 89 -5.72 13.78 -8.76
CA PHE A 89 -5.24 15.16 -8.58
C PHE A 89 -5.15 15.59 -7.11
N ARG A 90 -6.03 15.04 -6.27
CA ARG A 90 -6.09 15.31 -4.82
C ARG A 90 -4.94 14.72 -4.01
N THR A 91 -4.23 13.72 -4.53
CA THR A 91 -3.35 12.88 -3.71
C THR A 91 -2.20 13.66 -3.05
N GLU A 92 -1.61 14.63 -3.74
CA GLU A 92 -0.52 15.43 -3.17
C GLU A 92 -0.99 16.25 -1.96
N ASP A 93 -2.22 16.72 -1.95
CA ASP A 93 -2.79 17.48 -0.83
C ASP A 93 -3.22 16.53 0.31
N ASP A 94 -3.81 15.37 -0.01
CA ASP A 94 -4.11 14.33 0.98
C ASP A 94 -2.84 13.90 1.74
N ILE A 95 -1.69 13.74 1.04
CA ILE A 95 -0.40 13.43 1.67
C ILE A 95 -0.01 14.52 2.66
N LYS A 96 -0.06 15.79 2.25
CA LYS A 96 0.34 16.92 3.11
C LYS A 96 -0.54 17.01 4.35
N GLU A 97 -1.85 16.84 4.20
CA GLU A 97 -2.81 16.92 5.29
C GLU A 97 -2.61 15.78 6.29
N ILE A 98 -2.50 14.54 5.81
CA ILE A 98 -2.29 13.37 6.66
C ILE A 98 -0.92 13.46 7.35
N SER A 99 0.15 13.80 6.63
CA SER A 99 1.49 13.97 7.22
C SER A 99 1.53 15.08 8.25
N LYS A 100 0.80 16.19 8.03
CA LYS A 100 0.67 17.27 9.01
C LYS A 100 -0.10 16.82 10.26
N SER A 101 -1.15 16.04 10.09
CA SER A 101 -2.00 15.55 11.20
C SER A 101 -1.30 14.48 12.04
N LEU A 102 -0.68 13.49 11.39
CA LEU A 102 -0.10 12.32 12.04
C LEU A 102 1.41 12.45 12.33
N GLY A 103 2.08 13.41 11.71
CA GLY A 103 3.54 13.56 11.80
C GLY A 103 4.26 12.27 11.39
N SER A 104 5.21 11.84 12.22
CA SER A 104 6.01 10.63 11.99
C SER A 104 5.21 9.31 12.05
N LEU A 105 3.96 9.34 12.55
CA LEU A 105 3.06 8.19 12.53
C LEU A 105 2.37 7.98 11.17
N SER A 106 2.49 8.94 10.26
CA SER A 106 1.97 8.79 8.90
C SER A 106 2.64 7.62 8.17
N ASP A 107 1.81 6.70 7.71
CA ASP A 107 2.24 5.46 7.07
C ASP A 107 1.42 5.24 5.80
N PHE A 108 2.09 5.31 4.66
CA PHE A 108 1.47 5.24 3.35
C PHE A 108 1.91 4.01 2.57
N ARG A 109 0.99 3.51 1.74
CA ARG A 109 1.33 2.75 0.54
C ARG A 109 0.96 3.61 -0.66
N ILE A 110 1.87 3.84 -1.58
CA ILE A 110 1.60 4.58 -2.81
C ILE A 110 1.58 3.61 -3.99
N CYS A 111 0.55 3.73 -4.83
CA CYS A 111 0.42 3.02 -6.10
C CYS A 111 -0.03 4.00 -7.19
N LYS A 112 0.03 3.60 -8.46
CA LYS A 112 -0.52 4.42 -9.55
C LYS A 112 -2.03 4.66 -9.40
N GLY A 113 -2.76 3.67 -8.88
CA GLY A 113 -4.22 3.60 -8.92
C GLY A 113 -4.69 2.67 -10.04
N ILE A 114 -5.73 1.88 -9.78
CA ILE A 114 -6.21 0.83 -10.68
C ILE A 114 -7.62 1.07 -11.22
N TYR A 115 -8.42 1.87 -10.53
CA TYR A 115 -9.78 2.18 -10.96
C TYR A 115 -9.77 3.12 -12.17
N LEU A 116 -10.79 2.98 -13.00
CA LEU A 116 -11.07 3.88 -14.12
C LEU A 116 -11.81 5.09 -13.56
N GLU A 117 -11.06 6.15 -13.32
CA GLU A 117 -11.56 7.38 -12.74
C GLU A 117 -11.88 8.42 -13.82
N PRO A 118 -12.85 9.32 -13.60
CA PRO A 118 -13.10 10.44 -14.48
C PRO A 118 -11.85 11.31 -14.72
N GLU A 119 -11.69 11.82 -15.94
CA GLU A 119 -10.51 12.60 -16.34
C GLU A 119 -10.42 13.98 -15.66
N ASP A 120 -11.53 14.49 -15.13
CA ASP A 120 -11.59 15.74 -14.37
C ASP A 120 -11.05 15.61 -12.94
N ILE A 121 -10.83 14.39 -12.46
CA ILE A 121 -10.25 14.11 -11.14
C ILE A 121 -8.95 13.29 -11.19
N SER A 122 -8.56 12.80 -12.37
CA SER A 122 -7.43 11.89 -12.51
C SER A 122 -6.64 12.04 -13.80
N TYR A 123 -5.32 11.90 -13.69
CA TYR A 123 -4.44 11.70 -14.85
C TYR A 123 -4.79 10.38 -15.56
N SER A 124 -4.86 10.44 -16.89
CA SER A 124 -5.09 9.28 -17.76
C SER A 124 -3.88 8.95 -18.63
N ASN A 125 -3.01 9.93 -18.91
CA ASN A 125 -1.78 9.67 -19.65
C ASN A 125 -0.76 8.93 -18.78
N TYR A 126 -0.11 7.90 -19.34
CA TYR A 126 0.89 7.11 -18.64
C TYR A 126 2.00 7.96 -18.00
N GLN A 127 2.56 8.92 -18.75
CA GLN A 127 3.68 9.73 -18.25
C GLN A 127 3.22 10.65 -17.12
N GLU A 128 2.05 11.27 -17.25
CA GLU A 128 1.48 12.10 -16.19
C GLU A 128 1.22 11.31 -14.91
N ILE A 129 0.72 10.06 -15.04
CA ILE A 129 0.52 9.16 -13.89
C ILE A 129 1.86 8.81 -13.23
N VAL A 130 2.90 8.53 -14.02
CA VAL A 130 4.25 8.26 -13.51
C VAL A 130 4.79 9.48 -12.77
N ASP A 131 4.73 10.66 -13.38
CA ASP A 131 5.24 11.91 -12.81
C ASP A 131 4.50 12.29 -11.53
N ALA A 132 3.17 12.16 -11.51
CA ALA A 132 2.37 12.41 -10.32
C ALA A 132 2.66 11.40 -9.19
N THR A 133 2.82 10.12 -9.53
CA THR A 133 3.20 9.10 -8.54
C THR A 133 4.59 9.37 -7.96
N ASN A 134 5.54 9.83 -8.78
CA ASN A 134 6.89 10.21 -8.34
C ASN A 134 6.85 11.41 -7.39
N ARG A 135 6.09 12.47 -7.71
CA ARG A 135 5.89 13.60 -6.79
C ARG A 135 5.27 13.16 -5.45
N CYS A 136 4.33 12.23 -5.47
CA CYS A 136 3.76 11.66 -4.24
C CYS A 136 4.81 10.92 -3.40
N ILE A 137 5.69 10.13 -4.04
CA ILE A 137 6.78 9.42 -3.36
C ILE A 137 7.74 10.41 -2.70
N ASP A 138 8.11 11.47 -3.42
CA ASP A 138 8.99 12.52 -2.90
C ASP A 138 8.36 13.18 -1.66
N LEU A 139 7.09 13.62 -1.76
CA LEU A 139 6.37 14.24 -0.65
C LEU A 139 6.28 13.33 0.58
N MET A 140 5.95 12.06 0.41
CA MET A 140 5.84 11.10 1.53
C MET A 140 7.20 10.87 2.21
N LEU A 141 8.27 10.74 1.43
CA LEU A 141 9.62 10.53 1.98
C LEU A 141 10.15 11.80 2.66
N GLU A 142 9.95 12.97 2.06
CA GLU A 142 10.36 14.26 2.64
C GLU A 142 9.59 14.59 3.93
N SER A 143 8.31 14.19 4.03
CA SER A 143 7.52 14.39 5.25
C SER A 143 7.90 13.47 6.42
N GLY A 144 8.90 12.59 6.25
CA GLY A 144 9.31 11.64 7.29
C GLY A 144 8.35 10.45 7.45
N SER A 145 7.38 10.33 6.54
CA SER A 145 6.40 9.25 6.57
C SER A 145 7.05 7.92 6.21
N TYR A 146 6.46 6.84 6.70
CA TYR A 146 6.80 5.52 6.21
C TYR A 146 6.18 5.30 4.83
N THR A 147 7.02 5.01 3.83
CA THR A 147 6.58 4.97 2.42
C THR A 147 6.73 3.58 1.82
N ALA A 148 5.62 2.87 1.67
CA ALA A 148 5.57 1.60 0.95
C ALA A 148 5.29 1.82 -0.54
N ILE A 149 6.30 1.61 -1.39
CA ILE A 149 6.27 1.89 -2.82
C ILE A 149 5.74 0.67 -3.56
N ALA A 150 4.45 0.68 -3.91
CA ALA A 150 3.78 -0.43 -4.59
C ALA A 150 3.77 -0.21 -6.11
N SER A 151 4.87 -0.57 -6.77
CA SER A 151 5.02 -0.44 -8.22
C SER A 151 5.83 -1.57 -8.85
N HIS A 152 5.45 -1.92 -10.08
CA HIS A 152 6.17 -2.86 -10.95
C HIS A 152 6.90 -2.14 -12.10
N ASP A 153 6.85 -0.82 -12.09
CA ASP A 153 7.24 0.02 -13.20
C ASP A 153 8.62 0.63 -13.01
N TYR A 154 9.50 0.46 -13.99
CA TYR A 154 10.91 0.86 -13.89
C TYR A 154 11.11 2.35 -13.65
N PRO A 155 10.41 3.28 -14.34
CA PRO A 155 10.52 4.71 -14.06
C PRO A 155 10.22 5.07 -12.60
N ILE A 156 9.19 4.48 -12.00
CA ILE A 156 8.85 4.73 -10.58
C ILE A 156 9.91 4.13 -9.64
N ILE A 157 10.34 2.90 -9.90
CA ILE A 157 11.35 2.24 -9.07
C ILE A 157 12.69 2.99 -9.14
N ASN A 158 13.12 3.39 -10.34
CA ASN A 158 14.36 4.14 -10.53
C ASN A 158 14.28 5.53 -9.90
N HIS A 159 13.15 6.24 -10.06
CA HIS A 159 12.92 7.53 -9.39
C HIS A 159 13.02 7.38 -7.87
N SER A 160 12.32 6.39 -7.31
CA SER A 160 12.35 6.10 -5.88
C SER A 160 13.77 5.86 -5.35
N LEU A 161 14.57 5.09 -6.08
CA LEU A 161 15.97 4.83 -5.70
C LEU A 161 16.81 6.11 -5.72
N GLU A 162 16.61 7.00 -6.69
CA GLU A 162 17.30 8.29 -6.73
C GLU A 162 16.82 9.21 -5.60
N THR A 163 15.52 9.27 -5.31
CA THR A 163 14.98 10.02 -4.15
C THR A 163 15.58 9.53 -2.84
N LEU A 164 15.64 8.21 -2.62
CA LEU A 164 16.27 7.63 -1.42
C LEU A 164 17.74 8.05 -1.31
N LYS A 165 18.49 8.00 -2.42
CA LYS A 165 19.88 8.44 -2.45
C LYS A 165 20.04 9.94 -2.17
N ASN A 166 19.17 10.79 -2.71
CA ASN A 166 19.16 12.23 -2.47
C ASN A 166 18.88 12.55 -0.99
N LEU A 167 18.00 11.77 -0.36
CA LEU A 167 17.71 11.83 1.07
C LEU A 167 18.76 11.10 1.92
N GLN A 168 19.84 10.59 1.32
CA GLN A 168 20.92 9.85 1.98
C GLN A 168 20.43 8.61 2.75
N MET A 169 19.28 8.07 2.34
CA MET A 169 18.71 6.83 2.86
C MET A 169 19.41 5.63 2.23
N SER A 170 19.59 4.57 3.01
CA SER A 170 20.06 3.27 2.54
C SER A 170 19.15 2.17 3.10
N PRO A 171 19.29 0.91 2.67
CA PRO A 171 18.48 -0.19 3.22
C PRO A 171 18.53 -0.34 4.74
N ASN A 172 19.62 0.11 5.38
CA ASN A 172 19.86 -0.06 6.82
C ASN A 172 19.97 1.26 7.58
N TYR A 173 19.72 2.39 6.93
CA TYR A 173 19.89 3.71 7.53
C TYR A 173 18.90 4.72 6.97
N ASP A 174 18.23 5.42 7.87
CA ASP A 174 17.35 6.55 7.58
C ASP A 174 17.85 7.77 8.37
N PRO A 175 18.43 8.79 7.71
CA PRO A 175 18.96 9.98 8.38
C PRO A 175 17.87 11.00 8.74
N ARG A 176 16.61 10.79 8.32
CA ARG A 176 15.53 11.75 8.54
C ARG A 176 15.20 11.84 10.04
N GLU A 177 15.23 13.06 10.58
CA GLU A 177 14.98 13.31 12.02
C GLU A 177 13.50 13.19 12.39
N ASN A 178 12.58 13.40 11.44
CA ASN A 178 11.14 13.40 11.62
C ASN A 178 10.50 12.01 11.43
N THR A 179 11.10 10.95 11.97
CA THR A 179 10.63 9.57 11.80
C THR A 179 10.42 8.87 13.15
N VAL A 180 9.64 7.78 13.15
CA VAL A 180 9.48 6.89 14.32
C VAL A 180 10.60 5.86 14.45
N GLY A 181 11.56 5.85 13.52
CA GLY A 181 12.61 4.84 13.45
C GLY A 181 12.13 3.45 13.00
N PRO A 182 12.97 2.41 13.19
CA PRO A 182 12.65 1.04 12.81
C PRO A 182 11.40 0.52 13.54
N ARG A 183 10.53 -0.16 12.80
CA ARG A 183 9.34 -0.83 13.35
C ARG A 183 9.35 -2.30 12.97
N ASP A 184 8.77 -3.13 13.85
CA ASP A 184 8.73 -4.58 13.61
C ASP A 184 7.97 -4.92 12.31
N GLY A 185 8.49 -5.90 11.59
CA GLY A 185 7.96 -6.31 10.29
C GLY A 185 7.97 -5.22 9.21
N LYS A 186 8.75 -4.13 9.35
CA LYS A 186 8.88 -3.03 8.36
C LYS A 186 10.35 -2.72 8.06
N GLY A 187 10.59 -2.09 6.91
CA GLY A 187 11.88 -1.50 6.56
C GLY A 187 12.22 -0.26 7.38
N ILE A 188 13.39 0.35 7.12
CA ILE A 188 13.95 1.47 7.92
C ILE A 188 13.19 2.82 7.79
N GLY A 189 12.18 2.88 6.92
CA GLY A 189 11.47 4.12 6.56
C GLY A 189 10.71 3.99 5.24
N TYR A 190 11.04 2.97 4.46
CA TYR A 190 10.36 2.60 3.22
C TYR A 190 10.37 1.09 3.02
N GLU A 191 9.61 0.61 2.03
CA GLU A 191 9.73 -0.74 1.46
C GLU A 191 9.23 -0.74 0.01
N PHE A 192 9.66 -1.72 -0.79
CA PHE A 192 9.09 -1.95 -2.12
C PHE A 192 8.07 -3.09 -2.08
N GLN A 193 6.92 -2.89 -2.70
CA GLN A 193 5.82 -3.85 -2.67
C GLN A 193 5.43 -4.34 -4.06
N PHE A 194 5.26 -5.65 -4.17
CA PHE A 194 5.00 -6.33 -5.43
C PHE A 194 3.80 -7.26 -5.29
N LEU A 195 2.90 -7.28 -6.28
CA LEU A 195 1.94 -8.37 -6.43
C LEU A 195 2.64 -9.70 -6.66
N LEU A 196 2.13 -10.77 -6.03
CA LEU A 196 2.60 -12.13 -6.26
C LEU A 196 2.55 -12.47 -7.76
N GLY A 197 3.68 -12.93 -8.30
CA GLY A 197 3.82 -13.34 -9.70
C GLY A 197 4.03 -12.21 -10.71
N VAL A 198 4.28 -10.97 -10.27
CA VAL A 198 4.54 -9.84 -11.18
C VAL A 198 5.93 -9.25 -10.91
N ARG A 199 6.77 -9.15 -11.95
CA ARG A 199 8.17 -8.65 -11.89
C ARG A 199 8.99 -9.25 -10.74
N GLY A 200 8.96 -10.58 -10.64
CA GLY A 200 9.68 -11.30 -9.58
C GLY A 200 11.20 -11.10 -9.64
N ASP A 201 11.74 -10.88 -10.85
CA ASP A 201 13.12 -10.52 -11.15
C ASP A 201 13.50 -9.18 -10.50
N LEU A 202 12.71 -8.13 -10.72
CA LEU A 202 12.95 -6.80 -10.15
C LEU A 202 12.89 -6.82 -8.61
N ARG A 203 11.89 -7.50 -8.05
CA ARG A 203 11.79 -7.68 -6.59
C ARG A 203 13.01 -8.39 -6.02
N ARG A 204 13.44 -9.50 -6.63
CA ARG A 204 14.61 -10.26 -6.16
C ARG A 204 15.89 -9.44 -6.27
N LYS A 205 16.04 -8.64 -7.34
CA LYS A 205 17.15 -7.70 -7.48
C LYS A 205 17.20 -6.71 -6.31
N LEU A 206 16.11 -5.99 -6.05
CA LEU A 206 16.02 -5.03 -4.94
C LEU A 206 16.30 -5.69 -3.59
N ALA A 207 15.76 -6.90 -3.36
CA ALA A 207 16.03 -7.66 -2.14
C ALA A 207 17.51 -8.06 -2.01
N SER A 208 18.17 -8.44 -3.11
CA SER A 208 19.61 -8.76 -3.11
C SER A 208 20.50 -7.53 -2.88
N GLU A 209 19.99 -6.34 -3.18
CA GLU A 209 20.61 -5.04 -2.88
C GLU A 209 20.32 -4.58 -1.44
N GLY A 210 19.59 -5.39 -0.65
CA GLY A 210 19.28 -5.17 0.77
C GLY A 210 17.96 -4.45 1.02
N HIS A 211 17.29 -3.91 0.00
CA HIS A 211 16.02 -3.22 0.18
C HIS A 211 14.94 -4.16 0.73
N PHE A 212 14.15 -3.67 1.70
CA PHE A 212 13.00 -4.42 2.20
C PHE A 212 11.96 -4.58 1.09
N THR A 213 11.59 -5.82 0.77
CA THR A 213 10.56 -6.11 -0.23
C THR A 213 9.42 -6.92 0.38
N ARG A 214 8.18 -6.61 0.00
CA ARG A 214 6.99 -7.33 0.44
C ARG A 214 6.15 -7.78 -0.74
N LEU A 215 5.60 -8.99 -0.63
CA LEU A 215 4.66 -9.54 -1.58
C LEU A 215 3.22 -9.33 -1.11
N TYR A 216 2.38 -8.74 -1.96
CA TYR A 216 0.94 -8.69 -1.77
C TYR A 216 0.33 -10.00 -2.28
N MET A 217 -0.24 -10.76 -1.34
CA MET A 217 -0.76 -12.11 -1.59
C MET A 217 -2.27 -12.13 -1.38
N PRO A 218 -3.08 -12.10 -2.47
CA PRO A 218 -4.51 -12.35 -2.36
C PRO A 218 -4.74 -13.82 -1.99
N TYR A 219 -5.73 -14.06 -1.14
CA TYR A 219 -6.18 -15.41 -0.77
C TYR A 219 -7.71 -15.44 -0.72
N GLY A 220 -8.29 -16.64 -0.67
CA GLY A 220 -9.72 -16.87 -0.59
C GLY A 220 -10.27 -17.65 -1.79
N THR A 221 -11.46 -18.20 -1.61
CA THR A 221 -12.10 -19.09 -2.60
C THR A 221 -12.60 -18.36 -3.84
N LYS A 222 -12.83 -17.04 -3.75
CA LYS A 222 -13.31 -16.17 -4.84
C LYS A 222 -12.18 -15.57 -5.70
N TRP A 223 -11.03 -16.25 -5.80
CA TRP A 223 -9.87 -15.77 -6.55
C TRP A 223 -10.16 -15.52 -8.04
N TYR A 224 -11.10 -16.27 -8.63
CA TYR A 224 -11.50 -16.10 -10.03
C TYR A 224 -12.20 -14.76 -10.25
N GLU A 225 -13.18 -14.41 -9.39
CA GLU A 225 -13.88 -13.11 -9.44
C GLU A 225 -12.90 -11.95 -9.24
N TYR A 226 -11.94 -12.10 -8.33
CA TYR A 226 -10.86 -11.14 -8.12
C TYR A 226 -10.01 -10.95 -9.39
N GLY A 227 -9.62 -12.04 -10.05
CA GLY A 227 -8.85 -11.99 -11.29
C GLY A 227 -9.61 -11.32 -12.44
N ILE A 228 -10.89 -11.66 -12.63
CA ILE A 228 -11.75 -11.04 -13.65
C ILE A 228 -11.99 -9.56 -13.36
N ARG A 229 -12.17 -9.17 -12.09
CA ARG A 229 -12.33 -7.77 -11.72
C ARG A 229 -11.07 -6.96 -12.03
N ARG A 230 -9.88 -7.50 -11.76
CA ARG A 230 -8.60 -6.88 -12.12
C ARG A 230 -8.42 -6.68 -13.63
N ILE A 231 -8.93 -7.63 -14.43
CA ILE A 231 -8.97 -7.53 -15.89
C ILE A 231 -9.92 -6.42 -16.36
N ARG A 232 -11.09 -6.27 -15.70
CA ARG A 232 -12.07 -5.22 -16.05
C ARG A 232 -11.63 -3.83 -15.60
N GLU A 233 -11.02 -3.72 -14.43
CA GLU A 233 -10.50 -2.46 -13.88
C GLU A 233 -9.34 -1.92 -14.73
N ASN A 234 -8.52 -2.81 -15.31
CA ASN A 234 -7.50 -2.41 -16.28
C ASN A 234 -7.19 -3.56 -17.25
N PRO A 235 -7.60 -3.46 -18.53
CA PRO A 235 -7.35 -4.49 -19.55
C PRO A 235 -5.87 -4.83 -19.74
N ASP A 236 -4.96 -3.87 -19.52
CA ASP A 236 -3.51 -4.11 -19.64
C ASP A 236 -2.96 -4.97 -18.50
N ILE A 237 -3.63 -4.99 -17.34
CA ILE A 237 -3.33 -5.89 -16.21
C ILE A 237 -3.72 -7.33 -16.53
N ALA A 238 -4.58 -7.56 -17.52
CA ALA A 238 -5.02 -8.89 -17.91
C ALA A 238 -3.86 -9.80 -18.32
N TRP A 239 -2.86 -9.25 -19.01
CA TRP A 239 -1.66 -10.00 -19.40
C TRP A 239 -0.84 -10.46 -18.19
N HIS A 240 -0.73 -9.61 -17.17
CA HIS A 240 0.00 -9.92 -15.93
C HIS A 240 -0.73 -10.97 -15.07
N VAL A 241 -2.05 -10.85 -14.92
CA VAL A 241 -2.89 -11.83 -14.20
C VAL A 241 -2.88 -13.19 -14.91
N THR A 242 -2.98 -13.19 -16.24
CA THR A 242 -2.93 -14.40 -17.06
C THR A 242 -1.58 -15.13 -16.92
N LYS A 243 -0.46 -14.39 -16.91
CA LYS A 243 0.87 -14.98 -16.69
C LYS A 243 1.03 -15.60 -15.31
N THR A 244 0.55 -14.95 -14.26
CA THR A 244 0.63 -15.48 -12.89
C THR A 244 -0.16 -16.77 -12.73
N LEU A 245 -1.33 -16.87 -13.37
CA LEU A 245 -2.22 -18.04 -13.27
C LEU A 245 -1.83 -19.20 -14.20
N LEU A 246 -1.45 -18.91 -15.45
CA LEU A 246 -1.23 -19.94 -16.48
C LEU A 246 0.25 -20.26 -16.72
N MET A 247 1.18 -19.38 -16.34
CA MET A 247 2.61 -19.56 -16.59
C MET A 247 3.48 -19.17 -15.38
N PRO A 248 3.23 -19.71 -14.17
CA PRO A 248 3.94 -19.34 -12.95
C PRO A 248 5.47 -19.57 -13.04
N TRP A 249 5.93 -20.46 -13.92
CA TRP A 249 7.36 -20.73 -14.17
C TRP A 249 8.10 -19.58 -14.87
N THR A 250 7.40 -18.71 -15.61
CA THR A 250 8.05 -17.57 -16.29
C THR A 250 8.57 -16.50 -15.32
N ASN A 251 8.11 -16.54 -14.07
CA ASN A 251 8.57 -15.64 -12.99
C ASN A 251 9.75 -16.21 -12.18
N ARG A 252 10.22 -17.42 -12.51
CA ARG A 252 11.30 -18.15 -11.80
C ARG A 252 12.71 -17.84 -12.30
N ARG A 253 12.87 -17.05 -13.37
CA ARG A 253 14.17 -16.49 -13.77
C ARG A 253 14.31 -15.11 -13.17
#